data_AF-Q2XRI1-F1
#
_entry.id   AF-Q2XRI1-F1
#
_cell.length_a   1.000
_cell.length_b   1.000
_cell.length_c   1.000
_cell.angle_alpha   90.00
_cell.angle_beta   90.00
_cell.angle_gamma   90.00
#
_symmetry.space_group_name_H-M   'P 1'
#
loop_
_entity.id
_entity.type
_entity.pdbx_description
1 polymer ?
#
loop_
_entity_poly.entity_id
_entity_poly.type
_entity_poly.pdbx_seq_one_letter_code
_entity_poly.pdbx_strand_id
1 'polypeptide(L)'
;RLLCECELYSPSNYVYDTEMKEIMEIFNHQTSERFREYDERVQNKRKQCKEQCEKDIQKIILKDKIEKQLAQQFSPLQTNIDTNDIPTCVCKKSLADKTEKFCHNCGKTMGAIAPSWGFVSGIGYAAWTNYVAAKILEAGIKRGIEEGLSQIMKFTITLFPGAKTPSIAVTQILSSGHFTNNVSFFDMVNYINNYMYNTLESEGYSQFCGAISSMASKKSITTFNRTYAIYSEAVTKAVTGAENGVIADLAPSTSSITTTIIASIVSIVVIVLVMVIIYLILHYRRKKKMKKKLQ
;
A
#
# COMPACT_ATOMS: atom_id res chain seq x y z
N ARG A 1 -51.37 -11.42 -63.04
CA ARG A 1 -51.12 -12.39 -61.94
C ARG A 1 -50.75 -11.58 -60.71
N LEU A 2 -51.71 -11.39 -59.80
CA LEU A 2 -51.54 -10.67 -58.54
C LEU A 2 -51.32 -11.71 -57.43
N LEU A 3 -50.30 -11.48 -56.60
CA LEU A 3 -49.98 -12.30 -55.44
C LEU A 3 -51.02 -12.03 -54.34
N CYS A 4 -51.71 -13.09 -53.91
CA CYS A 4 -52.63 -13.06 -52.80
C CYS A 4 -51.81 -13.36 -51.53
N GLU A 5 -51.65 -12.35 -50.66
CA GLU A 5 -51.07 -12.52 -49.32
C GLU A 5 -51.98 -13.40 -48.48
N CYS A 6 -51.43 -14.51 -47.97
CA CYS A 6 -52.11 -15.34 -46.98
C CYS A 6 -51.92 -14.68 -45.60
N GLU A 7 -52.97 -14.08 -45.06
CA GLU A 7 -53.07 -13.73 -43.64
C GLU A 7 -53.12 -15.03 -42.81
N LEU A 8 -51.97 -15.51 -42.36
CA LEU A 8 -51.83 -16.78 -41.62
C LEU A 8 -51.80 -16.63 -40.10
N TYR A 9 -52.09 -15.45 -39.54
CA TYR A 9 -52.11 -15.26 -38.09
C TYR A 9 -53.28 -14.38 -37.67
N SER A 10 -54.47 -14.99 -37.58
CA SER A 10 -55.51 -14.47 -36.69
C SER A 10 -55.02 -14.68 -35.25
N PRO A 11 -54.99 -13.64 -34.38
CA PRO A 11 -54.59 -13.82 -32.99
C PRO A 11 -55.68 -14.61 -32.27
N SER A 12 -55.46 -15.92 -32.10
CA SER A 12 -56.35 -16.74 -31.29
C SER A 12 -56.41 -16.15 -29.88
N ASN A 13 -57.64 -16.01 -29.39
CA ASN A 13 -58.01 -15.32 -28.17
C ASN A 13 -57.55 -16.13 -26.93
N TYR A 14 -56.24 -16.23 -26.71
CA TYR A 14 -55.58 -16.97 -25.61
C TYR A 14 -55.80 -16.36 -24.22
N VAL A 15 -56.63 -15.33 -24.11
CA VAL A 15 -56.84 -14.54 -22.90
C VAL A 15 -57.80 -15.23 -21.90
N TYR A 16 -58.58 -16.22 -22.33
CA TYR A 16 -59.64 -16.84 -21.52
C TYR A 16 -59.43 -18.33 -21.19
N ASP A 17 -58.31 -18.93 -21.59
CA ASP A 17 -57.98 -20.30 -21.18
C ASP A 17 -57.38 -20.30 -19.77
N THR A 18 -58.03 -21.00 -18.84
CA THR A 18 -57.68 -21.01 -17.42
C THR A 18 -56.32 -21.67 -17.20
N GLU A 19 -56.01 -22.72 -17.97
CA GLU A 19 -54.71 -23.42 -17.88
C GLU A 19 -53.58 -22.54 -18.40
N MET A 20 -53.81 -21.79 -19.49
CA MET A 20 -52.80 -20.89 -20.06
C MET A 20 -52.49 -19.71 -19.12
N LYS A 21 -53.50 -19.24 -18.37
CA LYS A 21 -53.33 -18.17 -17.38
C LYS A 21 -52.49 -18.62 -16.18
N GLU A 22 -52.70 -19.84 -15.69
CA GLU A 22 -51.89 -20.42 -14.61
C GLU A 22 -50.43 -20.61 -15.01
N ILE A 23 -50.17 -21.12 -16.22
CA ILE A 23 -48.81 -21.29 -16.75
C ILE A 23 -48.11 -19.92 -16.90
N MET A 24 -48.83 -18.90 -17.37
CA MET A 24 -48.30 -17.54 -17.50
C MET A 24 -47.96 -16.93 -16.14
N GLU A 25 -48.79 -17.13 -15.11
CA GLU A 25 -48.51 -16.67 -13.74
C GLU A 25 -47.30 -17.37 -13.11
N ILE A 26 -47.16 -18.69 -13.30
CA ILE A 26 -45.99 -19.46 -12.84
C ILE A 26 -44.72 -18.97 -13.52
N PHE A 27 -44.75 -18.77 -14.84
CA PHE A 27 -43.61 -18.26 -15.58
C PHE A 27 -43.23 -16.84 -15.13
N ASN A 28 -44.22 -15.97 -14.91
CA ASN A 28 -43.99 -14.62 -14.39
C ASN A 28 -43.38 -14.63 -12.99
N HIS A 29 -43.86 -15.51 -12.09
CA HIS A 29 -43.30 -15.66 -10.75
C HIS A 29 -41.84 -16.15 -10.79
N GLN A 30 -41.56 -17.20 -11.55
CA GLN A 30 -40.20 -17.73 -11.71
C GLN A 30 -39.24 -16.74 -12.38
N THR A 31 -39.75 -15.93 -13.30
CA THR A 31 -38.96 -14.90 -13.98
C THR A 31 -38.69 -13.73 -13.05
N SER A 32 -39.67 -13.32 -12.23
CA SER A 32 -39.51 -12.27 -11.22
C SER A 32 -38.45 -12.63 -10.17
N GLU A 33 -38.46 -13.87 -9.66
CA GLU A 33 -37.46 -14.33 -8.69
C GLU A 33 -36.05 -14.36 -9.30
N ARG A 34 -35.89 -14.82 -10.55
CA ARG A 34 -34.58 -14.76 -11.23
C ARG A 34 -34.07 -13.33 -11.44
N PHE A 35 -34.97 -12.37 -11.68
CA PHE A 35 -34.58 -10.96 -11.78
C PHE A 35 -34.08 -10.41 -10.44
N ARG A 36 -34.73 -10.76 -9.32
CA ARG A 36 -34.28 -10.38 -7.98
C ARG A 36 -32.90 -10.97 -7.66
N GLU A 37 -32.70 -12.26 -7.90
CA GLU A 37 -31.40 -12.91 -7.70
C GLU A 37 -30.29 -12.34 -8.61
N TYR A 38 -30.65 -11.92 -9.83
CA TYR A 38 -29.71 -11.26 -10.73
C TYR A 38 -29.33 -9.87 -10.21
N ASP A 39 -30.30 -9.07 -9.78
CA ASP A 39 -30.07 -7.73 -9.23
C ASP A 39 -29.22 -7.77 -7.95
N GLU A 40 -29.49 -8.71 -7.04
CA GLU A 40 -28.67 -8.90 -5.83
C GLU A 40 -27.22 -9.25 -6.17
N ARG A 41 -27.00 -10.17 -7.13
CA ARG A 41 -25.65 -10.52 -7.60
C ARG A 41 -24.94 -9.34 -8.24
N VAL A 42 -25.65 -8.55 -9.05
CA VAL A 42 -25.09 -7.34 -9.67
C VAL A 42 -24.73 -6.30 -8.61
N GLN A 43 -25.59 -6.07 -7.61
CA GLN A 43 -25.29 -5.15 -6.51
C GLN A 43 -24.09 -5.61 -5.67
N ASN A 44 -24.00 -6.90 -5.35
CA ASN A 44 -22.87 -7.44 -4.58
C ASN A 44 -21.54 -7.28 -5.35
N LYS A 45 -21.51 -7.63 -6.64
CA LYS A 45 -20.33 -7.43 -7.50
C LYS A 45 -19.95 -5.95 -7.62
N ARG A 46 -20.92 -5.04 -7.69
CA ARG A 46 -20.66 -3.59 -7.69
C ARG A 46 -20.04 -3.11 -6.38
N LYS A 47 -20.51 -3.60 -5.23
CA LYS A 47 -19.92 -3.28 -3.91
C LYS A 47 -18.47 -3.75 -3.82
N GLN A 48 -18.21 -5.01 -4.21
CA GLN A 48 -16.84 -5.56 -4.23
C GLN A 48 -15.91 -4.77 -5.15
N CYS A 49 -16.36 -4.38 -6.34
CA CYS A 49 -15.58 -3.57 -7.27
C CYS A 49 -15.27 -2.18 -6.70
N LYS A 50 -16.23 -1.56 -6.00
CA LYS A 50 -16.04 -0.25 -5.36
C LYS A 50 -15.03 -0.31 -4.21
N GLU A 51 -15.14 -1.33 -3.34
CA GLU A 51 -14.17 -1.56 -2.25
C GLU A 51 -12.76 -1.84 -2.79
N GLN A 52 -12.65 -2.62 -3.87
CA GLN A 52 -11.36 -2.90 -4.51
C GLN A 52 -10.74 -1.63 -5.11
N CYS A 53 -11.55 -0.81 -5.79
CA CYS A 53 -11.13 0.47 -6.35
C CYS A 53 -10.66 1.45 -5.25
N GLU A 54 -11.37 1.56 -4.13
CA GLU A 54 -10.96 2.40 -2.99
C GLU A 54 -9.62 1.92 -2.39
N LYS A 55 -9.44 0.60 -2.25
CA LYS A 55 -8.16 0.02 -1.80
C LYS A 55 -7.01 0.33 -2.76
N ASP A 56 -7.24 0.19 -4.06
CA ASP A 56 -6.22 0.46 -5.08
C ASP A 56 -5.87 1.96 -5.16
N ILE A 57 -6.85 2.85 -5.04
CA ILE A 57 -6.62 4.30 -4.96
C ILE A 57 -5.80 4.65 -3.72
N GLN A 58 -6.13 4.10 -2.54
CA GLN A 58 -5.34 4.33 -1.33
C GLN A 58 -3.89 3.85 -1.48
N LYS A 59 -3.68 2.70 -2.13
CA LYS A 59 -2.35 2.17 -2.43
C LYS A 59 -1.56 3.07 -3.37
N ILE A 60 -2.21 3.64 -4.39
CA ILE A 60 -1.58 4.60 -5.32
C ILE A 60 -1.20 5.89 -4.60
N ILE A 61 -2.09 6.45 -3.77
CA ILE A 61 -1.82 7.67 -2.98
C ILE A 61 -0.64 7.45 -2.02
N LEU A 62 -0.63 6.31 -1.33
CA LEU A 62 0.46 5.96 -0.41
C LEU A 62 1.80 5.83 -1.16
N LYS A 63 1.78 5.20 -2.33
CA LYS A 63 2.97 5.04 -3.19
C LYS A 63 3.50 6.40 -3.67
N ASP A 64 2.63 7.28 -4.18
CA ASP A 64 3.02 8.62 -4.64
C ASP A 64 3.57 9.49 -3.51
N LYS A 65 2.99 9.38 -2.30
CA LYS A 65 3.50 10.08 -1.12
C LYS A 65 4.92 9.64 -0.75
N ILE A 66 5.20 8.34 -0.79
CA ILE A 66 6.54 7.78 -0.53
C ILE A 66 7.51 8.23 -1.62
N GLU A 67 7.15 8.12 -2.91
CA GLU A 67 8.00 8.52 -4.03
C GLU A 67 8.37 10.01 -3.96
N LYS A 68 7.42 10.89 -3.61
CA LYS A 68 7.68 12.33 -3.42
C LYS A 68 8.61 12.62 -2.25
N GLN A 69 8.38 11.97 -1.10
CA GLN A 69 9.27 12.12 0.05
C GLN A 69 10.68 11.61 -0.25
N LEU A 70 10.78 10.51 -0.99
CA LEU A 70 12.04 9.92 -1.40
C LEU A 70 12.79 10.84 -2.37
N ALA A 71 12.12 11.37 -3.40
CA ALA A 71 12.71 12.32 -4.34
C ALA A 71 13.24 13.58 -3.64
N GLN A 72 12.46 14.17 -2.73
CA GLN A 72 12.85 15.38 -1.99
C GLN A 72 14.09 15.17 -1.10
N GLN A 73 14.23 13.99 -0.50
CA GLN A 73 15.38 13.62 0.35
C GLN A 73 16.63 13.28 -0.47
N PHE A 74 16.48 12.76 -1.70
CA PHE A 74 17.60 12.42 -2.58
C PHE A 74 18.05 13.56 -3.51
N SER A 75 17.24 14.60 -3.73
CA SER A 75 17.66 15.82 -4.46
C SER A 75 18.92 16.51 -3.90
N PRO A 76 19.13 16.65 -2.57
CA PRO A 76 20.36 17.24 -2.04
C PRO A 76 21.59 16.32 -2.08
N LEU A 77 21.42 15.01 -2.34
CA LEU A 77 22.51 14.03 -2.44
C LEU A 77 23.04 13.86 -3.88
N GLN A 78 22.36 14.43 -4.89
CA GLN A 78 22.93 14.61 -6.23
C GLN A 78 23.94 15.76 -6.22
N THR A 79 25.06 15.55 -5.53
CA THR A 79 26.25 16.38 -5.73
C THR A 79 26.97 15.90 -6.99
N ASN A 80 27.33 16.87 -7.83
CA ASN A 80 28.02 16.71 -9.11
C ASN A 80 29.21 15.76 -8.98
N ILE A 81 29.09 14.54 -9.50
CA ILE A 81 30.25 13.68 -9.77
C ILE A 81 30.65 13.97 -11.22
N ASP A 82 31.74 14.72 -11.39
CA ASP A 82 32.31 14.98 -12.70
C ASP A 82 33.00 13.71 -13.22
N THR A 83 33.00 13.52 -14.54
CA THR A 83 33.50 12.30 -15.21
C THR A 83 35.02 12.12 -15.03
N ASN A 84 35.69 13.14 -14.47
CA ASN A 84 37.14 13.22 -14.31
C ASN A 84 37.67 12.58 -13.00
N ASP A 85 36.80 12.17 -12.07
CA ASP A 85 37.20 11.60 -10.77
C ASP A 85 37.43 10.07 -10.79
N ILE A 86 37.34 9.40 -11.96
CA ILE A 86 37.57 7.96 -12.09
C ILE A 86 39.05 7.69 -12.42
N PRO A 87 39.82 7.02 -11.55
CA PRO A 87 41.23 6.75 -11.81
C PRO A 87 41.39 5.72 -12.93
N THR A 88 42.11 6.10 -13.99
CA THR A 88 42.44 5.25 -15.14
C THR A 88 43.51 4.24 -14.76
N CYS A 89 43.09 3.04 -14.32
CA CYS A 89 44.03 1.97 -14.00
C CYS A 89 44.44 1.19 -15.26
N VAL A 90 45.73 1.28 -15.62
CA VAL A 90 46.34 0.56 -16.75
C VAL A 90 46.73 -0.85 -16.30
N CYS A 91 46.01 -1.88 -16.76
CA CYS A 91 46.43 -3.27 -16.59
C CYS A 91 46.89 -3.90 -17.92
N LYS A 92 48.13 -4.34 -17.92
CA LYS A 92 48.91 -4.88 -19.04
C LYS A 92 48.51 -6.34 -19.34
N LYS A 93 48.50 -6.67 -20.64
CA LYS A 93 48.18 -7.97 -21.27
C LYS A 93 48.73 -9.23 -20.55
N SER A 94 47.86 -10.15 -20.12
CA SER A 94 48.14 -11.62 -20.15
C SER A 94 46.94 -12.57 -20.04
N LEU A 95 45.71 -12.11 -19.75
CA LEU A 95 44.59 -13.01 -19.37
C LEU A 95 43.78 -13.63 -20.53
N ALA A 96 44.18 -13.43 -21.78
CA ALA A 96 43.34 -13.77 -22.94
C ALA A 96 43.18 -15.29 -23.19
N ASP A 97 44.13 -16.12 -22.75
CA ASP A 97 44.14 -17.55 -23.10
C ASP A 97 43.48 -18.46 -22.04
N LYS A 98 43.20 -17.92 -20.85
CA LYS A 98 42.63 -18.69 -19.71
C LYS A 98 41.13 -18.49 -19.51
N THR A 99 40.56 -17.42 -20.06
CA THR A 99 39.15 -17.03 -19.88
C THR A 99 38.20 -17.75 -20.84
N GLU A 100 38.66 -18.24 -22.00
CA GLU A 100 37.80 -18.90 -22.99
C GLU A 100 37.27 -20.26 -22.49
N LYS A 101 38.05 -20.99 -21.67
CA LYS A 101 37.64 -22.29 -21.10
C LYS A 101 36.70 -22.17 -19.90
N PHE A 102 36.77 -21.07 -19.15
CA PHE A 102 35.90 -20.79 -18.00
C PHE A 102 34.50 -20.32 -18.45
N CYS A 103 34.42 -19.55 -19.54
CA CYS A 103 33.17 -18.98 -20.05
C CYS A 103 32.19 -20.06 -20.58
N HIS A 104 32.72 -21.13 -21.18
CA HIS A 104 31.88 -22.22 -21.71
C HIS A 104 31.23 -23.10 -20.63
N ASN A 105 31.78 -23.13 -19.41
CA ASN A 105 31.19 -23.83 -18.27
C ASN A 105 30.26 -22.94 -17.44
N CYS A 106 30.50 -21.62 -17.37
CA CYS A 106 29.69 -20.70 -16.57
C CYS A 106 28.29 -20.46 -17.18
N GLY A 107 28.17 -20.50 -18.51
CA GLY A 107 26.89 -20.33 -19.21
C GLY A 107 25.84 -21.41 -18.93
N LYS A 108 26.24 -22.63 -18.53
CA LYS A 108 25.30 -23.71 -18.18
C LYS A 108 24.69 -23.56 -16.78
N THR A 109 25.36 -22.88 -15.86
CA THR A 109 24.89 -22.64 -14.49
C THR A 109 24.21 -21.28 -14.30
N MET A 110 24.56 -20.26 -15.09
CA MET A 110 23.96 -18.92 -14.96
C MET A 110 22.52 -18.82 -15.47
N GLY A 111 22.09 -19.72 -16.37
CA GLY A 111 20.69 -19.78 -16.85
C GLY A 111 19.67 -20.14 -15.77
N ALA A 112 20.11 -20.77 -14.66
CA ALA A 112 19.24 -21.16 -13.55
C ALA A 112 19.20 -20.14 -12.39
N ILE A 113 20.14 -19.20 -12.33
CA ILE A 113 20.28 -18.26 -11.20
C ILE A 113 19.58 -16.91 -11.50
N ALA A 114 19.43 -16.54 -12.77
CA ALA A 114 18.75 -15.31 -13.17
C ALA A 114 17.27 -15.21 -12.71
N PRO A 115 16.45 -16.28 -12.73
CA PRO A 115 15.09 -16.23 -12.20
C PRO A 115 15.06 -16.08 -10.66
N SER A 116 16.03 -16.69 -9.97
CA SER A 116 16.08 -16.72 -8.50
C SER A 116 16.44 -15.37 -7.90
N TRP A 117 17.34 -14.59 -8.50
CA TRP A 117 17.62 -13.23 -8.02
C TRP A 117 16.48 -12.25 -8.27
N GLY A 118 15.70 -12.40 -9.35
CA GLY A 118 14.49 -11.59 -9.57
C GLY A 118 13.35 -11.92 -8.59
N PHE A 119 13.20 -13.19 -8.23
CA PHE A 119 12.16 -13.66 -7.32
C PHE A 119 12.49 -13.35 -5.84
N VAL A 120 13.74 -13.55 -5.42
CA VAL A 120 14.18 -13.30 -4.03
C VAL A 120 14.33 -11.79 -3.76
N SER A 121 14.81 -10.99 -4.73
CA SER A 121 14.88 -9.54 -4.56
C SER A 121 13.50 -8.88 -4.54
N GLY A 122 12.57 -9.30 -5.41
CA GLY A 122 11.22 -8.75 -5.46
C GLY A 122 10.38 -9.09 -4.23
N ILE A 123 10.38 -10.35 -3.79
CA ILE A 123 9.60 -10.80 -2.62
C ILE A 123 10.22 -10.29 -1.33
N GLY A 124 11.55 -10.31 -1.21
CA GLY A 124 12.25 -9.77 -0.04
C GLY A 124 12.04 -8.27 0.12
N TYR A 125 12.11 -7.50 -0.98
CA TYR A 125 11.85 -6.06 -0.95
C TYR A 125 10.38 -5.75 -0.66
N ALA A 126 9.44 -6.50 -1.22
CA ALA A 126 8.01 -6.35 -0.91
C ALA A 126 7.70 -6.71 0.55
N ALA A 127 8.28 -7.77 1.11
CA ALA A 127 8.11 -8.12 2.52
C ALA A 127 8.70 -7.06 3.45
N TRP A 128 9.89 -6.54 3.11
CA TRP A 128 10.56 -5.51 3.89
C TRP A 128 9.82 -4.17 3.88
N THR A 129 9.36 -3.73 2.71
CA THR A 129 8.55 -2.51 2.60
C THR A 129 7.23 -2.60 3.35
N ASN A 130 6.55 -3.76 3.31
CA ASN A 130 5.35 -3.99 4.12
C ASN A 130 5.66 -4.02 5.63
N TYR A 131 6.77 -4.65 6.04
CA TYR A 131 7.21 -4.67 7.43
C TYR A 131 7.51 -3.27 7.97
N VAL A 132 8.22 -2.46 7.20
CA VAL A 132 8.54 -1.06 7.56
C VAL A 132 7.27 -0.23 7.67
N ALA A 133 6.34 -0.35 6.70
CA ALA A 133 5.06 0.33 6.75
C ALA A 133 4.24 -0.06 8.00
N ALA A 134 4.22 -1.35 8.35
CA ALA A 134 3.54 -1.82 9.56
C ALA A 134 4.19 -1.26 10.84
N LYS A 135 5.52 -1.19 10.90
CA LYS A 135 6.25 -0.64 12.06
C LYS A 135 6.02 0.86 12.25
N ILE A 136 6.01 1.62 11.15
CA ILE A 136 5.70 3.06 11.17
C ILE A 136 4.29 3.28 11.69
N LEU A 137 3.32 2.52 11.17
CA LEU A 137 1.93 2.61 11.57
C LEU A 137 1.72 2.23 13.04
N GLU A 138 2.31 1.13 13.51
CA GLU A 138 2.25 0.68 14.90
C GLU A 138 2.78 1.75 15.87
N ALA A 139 3.90 2.39 15.54
CA ALA A 139 4.48 3.45 16.35
C ALA A 139 3.61 4.71 16.37
N GLY A 140 3.09 5.12 15.20
CA GLY A 140 2.17 6.25 15.06
C GLY A 140 0.91 6.07 15.90
N ILE A 141 0.26 4.89 15.81
CA ILE A 141 -0.95 4.57 16.56
C ILE A 141 -0.68 4.56 18.07
N LYS A 142 0.38 3.87 18.51
CA LYS A 142 0.72 3.81 19.94
C LYS A 142 0.92 5.19 20.55
N ARG A 143 1.69 6.06 19.88
CA ARG A 143 1.94 7.43 20.35
C ARG A 143 0.71 8.33 20.24
N GLY A 144 -0.09 8.16 19.19
CA GLY A 144 -1.36 8.89 19.05
C GLY A 144 -2.35 8.58 20.16
N ILE A 145 -2.46 7.31 20.58
CA ILE A 145 -3.32 6.91 21.70
C ILE A 145 -2.81 7.48 23.02
N GLU A 146 -1.51 7.37 23.29
CA GLU A 146 -0.89 7.92 24.50
C GLU A 146 -1.13 9.43 24.62
N GLU A 147 -0.86 10.18 23.56
CA GLU A 147 -1.10 11.62 23.55
C GLU A 147 -2.60 11.95 23.60
N GLY A 148 -3.45 11.19 22.90
CA GLY A 148 -4.90 11.37 22.92
C GLY A 148 -5.50 11.26 24.32
N LEU A 149 -5.12 10.22 25.06
CA LEU A 149 -5.53 10.04 26.45
C LEU A 149 -5.04 11.20 27.33
N SER A 150 -3.78 11.61 27.17
CA SER A 150 -3.20 12.75 27.88
C SER A 150 -3.99 14.04 27.62
N GLN A 151 -4.36 14.30 26.37
CA GLN A 151 -5.12 15.48 25.96
C GLN A 151 -6.56 15.46 26.50
N ILE A 152 -7.22 14.30 26.53
CA ILE A 152 -8.54 14.14 27.18
C ILE A 152 -8.44 14.42 28.68
N MET A 153 -7.41 13.91 29.36
CA MET A 153 -7.20 14.17 30.79
C MET A 153 -6.99 15.66 31.06
N LYS A 154 -6.14 16.33 30.25
CA LYS A 154 -5.92 17.78 30.33
C LYS A 154 -7.23 18.56 30.15
N PHE A 155 -8.02 18.20 29.13
CA PHE A 155 -9.31 18.83 28.90
C PHE A 155 -10.28 18.64 30.08
N THR A 156 -10.32 17.42 30.63
CA THR A 156 -11.18 17.08 31.77
C THR A 156 -10.82 17.93 33.00
N ILE A 157 -9.53 18.03 33.33
CA ILE A 157 -9.06 18.84 34.46
C ILE A 157 -9.33 20.34 34.23
N THR A 158 -9.27 20.79 32.98
CA THR A 158 -9.58 22.18 32.62
C THR A 158 -11.06 22.49 32.81
N LEU A 159 -11.98 21.57 32.46
CA LEU A 159 -13.41 21.73 32.68
C LEU A 159 -13.80 21.56 34.15
N PHE A 160 -13.19 20.60 34.83
CA PHE A 160 -13.51 20.18 36.18
C PHE A 160 -12.24 20.17 37.03
N PRO A 161 -11.85 21.30 37.63
CA PRO A 161 -10.71 21.36 38.52
C PRO A 161 -10.83 20.35 39.65
N GLY A 162 -9.82 19.48 39.82
CA GLY A 162 -9.83 18.43 40.84
C GLY A 162 -10.52 17.12 40.44
N ALA A 163 -10.94 16.97 39.18
CA ALA A 163 -11.51 15.73 38.69
C ALA A 163 -10.52 14.55 38.79
N LYS A 164 -11.04 13.40 39.20
CA LYS A 164 -10.30 12.13 39.15
C LYS A 164 -10.17 11.70 37.69
N THR A 165 -8.95 11.36 37.27
CA THR A 165 -8.68 10.83 35.92
C THR A 165 -8.39 9.33 35.98
N PRO A 166 -8.99 8.52 35.09
CA PRO A 166 -8.71 7.09 35.02
C PRO A 166 -7.33 6.84 34.42
N SER A 167 -6.64 5.80 34.90
CA SER A 167 -5.42 5.31 34.26
C SER A 167 -5.79 4.27 33.20
N ILE A 168 -5.94 4.73 31.95
CA ILE A 168 -6.29 3.85 30.82
C ILE A 168 -5.00 3.35 30.16
N ALA A 169 -4.82 2.04 30.11
CA ALA A 169 -3.66 1.44 29.46
C ALA A 169 -3.80 1.52 27.92
N VAL A 170 -2.77 2.04 27.24
CA VAL A 170 -2.72 2.10 25.76
C VAL A 170 -2.91 0.71 25.14
N THR A 171 -2.38 -0.33 25.78
CA THR A 171 -2.53 -1.73 25.33
C THR A 171 -3.98 -2.19 25.29
N GLN A 172 -4.81 -1.77 26.25
CA GLN A 172 -6.24 -2.11 26.28
C GLN A 172 -6.97 -1.53 25.06
N ILE A 173 -6.63 -0.31 24.67
CA ILE A 173 -7.21 0.33 23.48
C ILE A 173 -6.71 -0.33 22.19
N LEU A 174 -5.41 -0.67 22.12
CA LEU A 174 -4.85 -1.38 20.96
C LEU A 174 -5.48 -2.76 20.76
N SER A 175 -5.71 -3.51 21.84
CA SER A 175 -6.34 -4.83 21.80
C SER A 175 -7.81 -4.81 21.37
N SER A 176 -8.46 -3.64 21.36
CA SER A 176 -9.84 -3.51 20.89
C SER A 176 -10.01 -3.74 19.39
N GLY A 177 -8.94 -3.62 18.60
CA GLY A 177 -9.00 -3.72 17.14
C GLY A 177 -9.63 -2.53 16.43
N HIS A 178 -10.03 -1.46 17.15
CA HIS A 178 -10.61 -0.26 16.55
C HIS A 178 -9.59 0.69 15.90
N PHE A 179 -8.32 0.59 16.28
CA PHE A 179 -7.24 1.48 15.83
C PHE A 179 -6.17 0.69 15.10
N THR A 180 -6.51 0.08 13.95
CA THR A 180 -5.56 -0.72 13.16
C THR A 180 -4.96 0.03 11.97
N ASN A 181 -5.71 0.98 11.40
CA ASN A 181 -5.34 1.65 10.15
C ASN A 181 -4.90 3.10 10.35
N ASN A 182 -5.47 3.77 11.34
CA ASN A 182 -5.14 5.14 11.74
C ASN A 182 -5.63 5.38 13.16
N VAL A 183 -5.22 6.51 13.74
CA VAL A 183 -5.74 7.02 15.00
C VAL A 183 -6.05 8.50 14.84
N SER A 184 -7.25 8.90 15.26
CA SER A 184 -7.64 10.31 15.34
C SER A 184 -8.18 10.64 16.72
N PHE A 185 -8.06 11.91 17.13
CA PHE A 185 -8.59 12.36 18.42
C PHE A 185 -10.11 12.15 18.53
N PHE A 186 -10.83 12.38 17.44
CA PHE A 186 -12.26 12.14 17.33
C PHE A 186 -12.63 10.67 17.57
N ASP A 187 -11.93 9.75 16.90
CA ASP A 187 -12.21 8.31 17.01
C ASP A 187 -11.92 7.79 18.43
N MET A 188 -10.87 8.31 19.08
CA MET A 188 -10.56 7.97 20.48
C MET A 188 -11.65 8.43 21.44
N VAL A 189 -12.13 9.67 21.31
CA VAL A 189 -13.20 10.18 22.16
C VAL A 189 -14.47 9.35 21.98
N ASN A 190 -14.85 9.03 20.74
CA ASN A 190 -16.03 8.23 20.45
C ASN A 190 -15.88 6.79 20.97
N TYR A 191 -14.69 6.20 20.84
CA TYR A 191 -14.42 4.88 21.37
C TYR A 191 -14.63 4.85 22.89
N ILE A 192 -14.05 5.80 23.63
CA ILE A 192 -14.21 5.87 25.08
C ILE A 192 -15.69 6.09 25.44
N ASN A 193 -16.38 7.00 24.73
CA ASN A 193 -17.80 7.29 24.96
C ASN A 193 -18.71 6.06 24.73
N ASN A 194 -18.40 5.22 23.74
CA ASN A 194 -19.28 4.12 23.37
C ASN A 194 -18.96 2.82 24.10
N TYR A 195 -17.68 2.57 24.40
CA TYR A 195 -17.23 1.27 24.91
C TYR A 195 -16.70 1.31 26.34
N MET A 196 -16.25 2.46 26.84
CA MET A 196 -15.65 2.57 28.17
C MET A 196 -16.50 3.38 29.16
N TYR A 197 -17.49 4.13 28.67
CA TYR A 197 -18.27 5.08 29.46
C TYR A 197 -18.90 4.45 30.71
N ASN A 198 -19.68 3.37 30.54
CA ASN A 198 -20.41 2.74 31.64
C ASN A 198 -19.45 2.19 32.72
N THR A 199 -18.32 1.59 32.28
CA THR A 199 -17.30 1.07 33.19
C THR A 199 -16.67 2.20 34.00
N LEU A 200 -16.21 3.25 33.32
CA LEU A 200 -15.57 4.41 33.96
C LEU A 200 -16.53 5.17 34.89
N GLU A 201 -17.80 5.27 34.51
CA GLU A 201 -18.83 5.88 35.36
C GLU A 201 -19.05 5.06 36.63
N SER A 202 -19.12 3.73 36.51
CA SER A 202 -19.26 2.83 37.67
C SER A 202 -18.06 2.85 38.62
N GLU A 203 -16.85 3.11 38.10
CA GLU A 203 -15.62 3.28 38.87
C GLU A 203 -15.50 4.67 39.54
N GLY A 204 -16.49 5.54 39.34
CA GLY A 204 -16.57 6.85 39.98
C GLY A 204 -15.88 7.99 39.21
N TYR A 205 -15.63 7.81 37.91
CA TYR A 205 -15.05 8.83 37.02
C TYR A 205 -16.12 9.66 36.29
N SER A 206 -17.21 10.03 36.97
CA SER A 206 -18.37 10.72 36.37
C SER A 206 -18.01 12.04 35.68
N GLN A 207 -17.10 12.83 36.24
CA GLN A 207 -16.63 14.09 35.63
C GLN A 207 -15.84 13.86 34.34
N PHE A 208 -15.01 12.80 34.30
CA PHE A 208 -14.31 12.38 33.09
C PHE A 208 -15.28 11.91 32.01
N CYS A 209 -16.25 11.08 32.39
CA CYS A 209 -17.32 10.63 31.51
C CYS A 209 -18.13 11.82 30.95
N GLY A 210 -18.47 12.81 31.80
CA GLY A 210 -19.13 14.04 31.37
C GLY A 210 -18.33 14.85 30.35
N ALA A 211 -17.01 14.98 30.56
CA ALA A 211 -16.12 15.65 29.59
C ALA A 211 -16.09 14.90 28.25
N ILE A 212 -15.97 13.57 28.29
CA ILE A 212 -16.02 12.70 27.10
C ILE A 212 -17.35 12.85 26.36
N SER A 213 -18.50 12.79 27.04
CA SER A 213 -19.80 12.95 26.39
C SER A 213 -19.99 14.35 25.79
N SER A 214 -19.47 15.39 26.46
CA SER A 214 -19.46 16.73 25.88
C SER A 214 -18.68 16.78 24.57
N MET A 215 -17.52 16.13 24.51
CA MET A 215 -16.71 16.04 23.30
C MET A 215 -17.42 15.20 22.22
N ALA A 216 -17.92 14.01 22.57
CA ALA A 216 -18.60 13.08 21.67
C ALA A 216 -19.94 13.61 21.14
N SER A 217 -20.56 14.59 21.81
CA SER A 217 -21.77 15.26 21.32
C SER A 217 -21.60 15.88 19.93
N LYS A 218 -20.36 16.18 19.52
CA LYS A 218 -20.03 16.69 18.20
C LYS A 218 -19.92 15.53 17.21
N LYS A 219 -21.04 15.12 16.63
CA LYS A 219 -21.11 13.97 15.69
C LYS A 219 -20.26 14.13 14.41
N SER A 220 -19.97 15.36 13.99
CA SER A 220 -19.18 15.62 12.78
C SER A 220 -17.71 15.83 13.14
N ILE A 221 -16.82 15.04 12.53
CA ILE A 221 -15.37 15.16 12.68
C ILE A 221 -14.85 16.57 12.34
N THR A 222 -15.44 17.25 11.36
CA THR A 222 -15.03 18.62 10.99
C THR A 222 -15.39 19.63 12.07
N THR A 223 -16.56 19.48 12.68
CA THR A 223 -17.01 20.34 13.79
C THR A 223 -16.19 20.05 15.05
N PHE A 224 -15.95 18.77 15.34
CA PHE A 224 -15.12 18.34 16.45
C PHE A 224 -13.69 18.89 16.34
N ASN A 225 -13.04 18.71 15.20
CA ASN A 225 -11.68 19.21 14.99
C ASN A 225 -11.61 20.74 15.04
N ARG A 226 -12.67 21.46 14.65
CA ARG A 226 -12.72 22.92 14.80
C ARG A 226 -12.85 23.34 16.26
N THR A 227 -13.68 22.65 17.04
CA THR A 227 -13.92 22.96 18.46
C THR A 227 -12.73 22.54 19.34
N TYR A 228 -12.10 21.41 19.04
CA TYR A 228 -11.00 20.82 19.80
C TYR A 228 -9.69 20.83 19.00
N ALA A 229 -9.45 21.90 18.25
CA ALA A 229 -8.33 22.03 17.32
C ALA A 229 -6.97 21.81 18.01
N ILE A 230 -6.75 22.46 19.15
CA ILE A 230 -5.50 22.36 19.92
C ILE A 230 -5.21 20.91 20.31
N TYR A 231 -6.22 20.19 20.81
CA TYR A 231 -6.08 18.80 21.24
C TYR A 231 -5.87 17.86 20.05
N SER A 232 -6.61 18.08 18.95
CA SER A 232 -6.51 17.27 17.73
C SER A 232 -5.18 17.46 17.01
N GLU A 233 -4.65 18.69 17.00
CA GLU A 233 -3.34 19.02 16.45
C GLU A 233 -2.21 18.39 17.27
N ALA A 234 -2.30 18.43 18.60
CA ALA A 234 -1.32 17.78 19.48
C ALA A 234 -1.21 16.27 19.19
N VAL A 235 -2.36 15.59 19.06
CA VAL A 235 -2.40 14.16 18.69
C VAL A 235 -1.80 13.93 17.30
N THR A 236 -2.19 14.74 16.31
CA THR A 236 -1.66 14.62 14.94
C THR A 236 -0.14 14.82 14.91
N LYS A 237 0.37 15.77 15.70
CA LYS A 237 1.82 16.03 15.83
C LYS A 237 2.55 14.88 16.51
N ALA A 238 1.95 14.26 17.53
CA ALA A 238 2.53 13.09 18.18
C ALA A 238 2.60 11.87 17.24
N VAL A 239 1.53 11.62 16.47
CA VAL A 239 1.49 10.55 15.45
C VAL A 239 2.59 10.77 14.40
N THR A 240 2.58 11.93 13.76
CA THR A 240 3.56 12.26 12.70
C THR A 240 5.00 12.30 13.22
N GLY A 241 5.22 12.78 14.44
CA GLY A 241 6.53 12.74 15.09
C GLY A 241 7.04 11.32 15.33
N ALA A 242 6.16 10.41 15.75
CA ALA A 242 6.50 9.00 15.95
C ALA A 242 6.79 8.27 14.64
N GLU A 243 5.95 8.51 13.62
CA GLU A 243 6.16 7.97 12.27
C GLU A 243 7.51 8.42 11.71
N ASN A 244 7.82 9.72 11.80
CA ASN A 244 9.10 10.27 11.36
C ASN A 244 10.30 9.74 12.16
N GLY A 245 10.13 9.49 13.46
CA GLY A 245 11.16 8.89 14.30
C GLY A 245 11.54 7.48 13.82
N VAL A 246 10.54 6.64 13.54
CA VAL A 246 10.79 5.28 12.99
C VAL A 246 11.45 5.37 11.62
N ILE A 247 11.03 6.31 10.77
CA ILE A 247 11.66 6.52 9.46
C ILE A 247 13.13 6.94 9.63
N ALA A 248 13.44 7.82 10.57
CA ALA A 248 14.81 8.27 10.84
C ALA A 248 15.70 7.14 11.38
N ASP A 249 15.17 6.26 12.24
CA ASP A 249 15.90 5.10 12.76
C ASP A 249 16.17 4.06 11.66
N LEU A 250 15.29 3.95 10.65
CA LEU A 250 15.44 3.04 9.53
C LEU A 250 16.29 3.61 8.38
N ALA A 251 16.43 4.94 8.29
CA ALA A 251 17.25 5.63 7.29
C ALA A 251 18.72 5.16 7.21
N PRO A 252 19.47 4.96 8.32
CA PRO A 252 20.85 4.46 8.24
C PRO A 252 20.94 3.04 7.67
N SER A 253 19.89 2.22 7.86
CA SER A 253 19.81 0.88 7.26
C SER A 253 19.61 0.95 5.75
N THR A 254 18.83 1.92 5.25
CA THR A 254 18.58 2.06 3.81
C THR A 254 19.78 2.62 3.05
N SER A 255 20.57 3.54 3.63
CA SER A 255 21.82 4.05 3.03
C SER A 255 22.89 2.97 2.84
N SER A 256 22.97 2.00 3.77
CA SER A 256 23.88 0.85 3.63
C SER A 256 23.43 -0.12 2.52
N ILE A 257 22.11 -0.30 2.37
CA ILE A 257 21.54 -1.17 1.35
C ILE A 257 21.66 -0.52 -0.03
N THR A 258 21.42 0.78 -0.16
CA THR A 258 21.57 1.49 -1.45
C THR A 258 23.02 1.53 -1.92
N THR A 259 23.99 1.78 -1.04
CA THR A 259 25.42 1.72 -1.39
C THR A 259 25.84 0.32 -1.82
N THR A 260 25.35 -0.72 -1.15
CA THR A 260 25.60 -2.13 -1.53
C THR A 260 24.95 -2.49 -2.86
N ILE A 261 23.71 -2.03 -3.12
CA ILE A 261 23.00 -2.24 -4.38
C ILE A 261 23.69 -1.49 -5.53
N ILE A 262 24.10 -0.23 -5.32
CA ILE A 262 24.82 0.57 -6.32
C ILE A 262 26.16 -0.10 -6.65
N ALA A 263 26.92 -0.55 -5.64
CA ALA A 263 28.16 -1.28 -5.85
C ALA A 263 27.95 -2.58 -6.64
N SER A 264 26.87 -3.32 -6.38
CA SER A 264 26.50 -4.52 -7.14
C SER A 264 26.14 -4.20 -8.60
N ILE A 265 25.39 -3.13 -8.86
CA ILE A 265 25.00 -2.71 -10.22
C ILE A 265 26.23 -2.25 -11.01
N VAL A 266 27.08 -1.41 -10.41
CA VAL A 266 28.34 -0.96 -11.02
C VAL A 266 29.22 -2.15 -11.38
N SER A 267 29.31 -3.15 -10.50
CA SER A 267 30.08 -4.38 -10.76
C SER A 267 29.54 -5.16 -11.97
N ILE A 268 28.21 -5.31 -12.10
CA ILE A 268 27.58 -5.98 -13.25
C ILE A 268 27.83 -5.21 -14.55
N VAL A 269 27.69 -3.89 -14.54
CA VAL A 269 27.91 -3.04 -15.73
C VAL A 269 29.36 -3.13 -16.22
N VAL A 270 30.33 -3.15 -15.30
CA VAL A 270 31.75 -3.32 -15.65
C VAL A 270 32.00 -4.68 -16.30
N ILE A 271 31.41 -5.76 -15.78
CA ILE A 271 31.54 -7.10 -16.38
C ILE A 271 30.95 -7.14 -17.81
N VAL A 272 29.79 -6.52 -18.02
CA VAL A 272 29.14 -6.44 -19.34
C VAL A 272 30.00 -5.63 -20.32
N LEU A 273 30.55 -4.49 -19.90
CA LEU A 273 31.44 -3.67 -20.74
C LEU A 273 32.69 -4.44 -21.19
N VAL A 274 33.31 -5.18 -20.28
CA VAL A 274 34.47 -6.04 -20.60
C VAL A 274 34.10 -7.11 -21.63
N MET A 275 32.95 -7.77 -21.45
CA MET A 275 32.43 -8.76 -22.42
C MET A 275 32.22 -8.15 -23.81
N VAL A 276 31.65 -6.95 -23.90
CA VAL A 276 31.41 -6.24 -25.17
C VAL A 276 32.73 -5.88 -25.86
N ILE A 277 33.72 -5.37 -25.13
CA ILE A 277 35.03 -5.02 -25.68
C ILE A 277 35.73 -6.27 -26.23
N ILE A 278 35.75 -7.37 -25.49
CA ILE A 278 36.32 -8.66 -25.94
C ILE A 278 35.57 -9.15 -27.18
N TYR A 279 34.24 -9.10 -27.19
CA TYR A 279 33.42 -9.48 -28.32
C TYR A 279 33.76 -8.66 -29.58
N LEU A 280 33.88 -7.34 -29.47
CA LEU A 280 34.23 -6.47 -30.59
C LEU A 280 35.63 -6.77 -31.13
N ILE A 281 36.62 -7.04 -30.27
CA ILE A 281 37.97 -7.45 -30.68
C ILE A 281 37.93 -8.79 -31.42
N LEU A 282 37.21 -9.78 -30.90
CA LEU A 282 37.07 -11.09 -31.54
C LEU A 282 36.32 -11.00 -32.87
N HIS A 283 35.23 -10.23 -32.93
CA HIS A 283 34.46 -9.98 -34.15
C HIS A 283 35.32 -9.30 -35.22
N TYR A 284 36.10 -8.29 -34.83
CA TYR A 284 37.01 -7.60 -35.73
C TYR A 284 38.11 -8.54 -36.26
N ARG A 285 38.71 -9.37 -35.39
CA ARG A 285 39.71 -10.37 -35.80
C ARG A 285 39.13 -11.42 -36.75
N ARG A 286 37.90 -11.89 -36.51
CA ARG A 286 37.19 -12.83 -37.42
C ARG A 286 36.96 -12.19 -38.78
N LYS A 287 36.48 -10.94 -38.85
CA LYS A 287 36.32 -10.20 -40.12
C LYS A 287 37.65 -10.00 -40.86
N LYS A 288 38.73 -9.66 -40.16
CA LYS A 288 40.05 -9.49 -40.78
C LYS A 288 40.63 -10.81 -41.32
N LYS A 289 40.37 -11.93 -40.64
CA LYS A 289 40.80 -13.28 -41.08
C LYS A 289 40.02 -13.75 -42.32
N MET A 290 38.75 -13.34 -42.47
CA MET A 290 37.93 -13.63 -43.67
C MET A 290 38.41 -12.84 -44.90
N LYS A 291 38.77 -11.56 -44.73
CA LYS A 291 39.28 -10.72 -45.84
C LYS A 291 40.64 -11.18 -46.39
N LYS A 292 41.48 -11.83 -45.56
CA LYS A 292 42.77 -12.41 -45.99
C LYS A 292 42.65 -13.72 -46.79
N LYS A 293 41.47 -14.34 -46.86
CA LYS A 293 41.24 -15.58 -47.63
C LYS A 293 40.64 -15.34 -49.02
N LEU A 294 40.30 -14.08 -49.33
CA LEU A 294 39.70 -13.63 -50.59
C LEU A 294 40.70 -12.90 -51.50
N GLN A 295 41.97 -12.83 -51.08
CA GLN A 295 43.14 -12.53 -51.91
C GLN A 295 43.98 -13.80 -51.98
#